data_AF-A0A3N5V1V3-F1
#
_entry.id   AF-A0A3N5V1V3-F1
#
_cell.length_a   1.000
_cell.length_b   1.000
_cell.length_c   1.000
_cell.angle_alpha   90.00
_cell.angle_beta   90.00
_cell.angle_gamma   90.00
#
_symmetry.space_group_name_H-M   'P 1'
#
loop_
_entity.id
_entity.type
_entity.pdbx_description
1 polymer ?
#
loop_
_entity_poly.entity_id
_entity_poly.type
_entity_poly.pdbx_seq_one_letter_code
_entity_poly.pdbx_strand_id
1 'polypeptide(L)'
;MIDKPEPGGIVDAGWGIDVTNAINRIGVGILRAWSVVTEIQPGSTYIIPFNGVEHDARLFYNPEDGSLTVSEGRRGVYVVAAYLNFKGLADNEWGRAYLYRNGLVFAGDGCVGAGGTGVPLSFAGIDAFEEGDTLQVRVNVQSPAMVSIDNVSMTRIAENT
;
A
#
# COMPACT_ATOMS: atom_id res chain seq x y z
N MET A 1 37.19 30.49 -4.46
CA MET A 1 36.97 29.18 -3.83
C MET A 1 35.49 29.11 -3.53
N ILE A 2 34.76 28.20 -4.18
CA ILE A 2 33.36 27.95 -3.86
C ILE A 2 33.38 26.80 -2.86
N ASP A 3 32.90 27.06 -1.64
CA ASP A 3 32.78 26.04 -0.61
C ASP A 3 31.83 24.94 -1.10
N LYS A 4 32.25 23.69 -0.93
CA LYS A 4 31.40 22.53 -1.17
C LYS A 4 30.35 22.45 -0.05
N PRO A 5 29.06 22.25 -0.35
CA PRO A 5 28.07 22.00 0.69
C PRO A 5 28.33 20.63 1.33
N GLU A 6 28.12 20.55 2.65
CA GLU A 6 28.25 19.31 3.41
C GLU A 6 27.17 18.28 3.01
N PRO A 7 27.46 16.96 3.09
CA PRO A 7 26.50 15.94 2.74
C PRO A 7 25.38 15.90 3.79
N GLY A 8 24.18 16.35 3.42
CA GLY A 8 23.00 16.32 4.29
C GLY A 8 22.08 17.53 4.18
N GLY A 9 22.52 18.61 3.50
CA GLY A 9 21.68 19.78 3.26
C GLY A 9 20.65 19.55 2.16
N ILE A 10 19.36 19.64 2.50
CA ILE A 10 18.28 19.78 1.51
C ILE A 10 18.54 21.09 0.74
N VAL A 11 18.68 20.98 -0.58
CA VAL A 11 18.90 22.14 -1.45
C VAL A 11 17.56 22.88 -1.60
N ASP A 12 17.42 24.02 -0.92
CA ASP A 12 16.30 24.94 -1.13
C ASP A 12 16.45 25.60 -2.51
N ALA A 13 15.63 25.16 -3.47
CA ALA A 13 15.70 25.58 -4.85
C ALA A 13 14.92 26.88 -5.11
N GLY A 14 15.16 27.95 -4.33
CA GLY A 14 14.91 29.36 -4.69
C GLY A 14 13.48 29.79 -5.11
N TRP A 15 12.53 28.87 -5.12
CA TRP A 15 11.10 29.04 -5.35
C TRP A 15 10.46 28.28 -4.21
N GLY A 16 10.34 28.92 -3.04
CA GLY A 16 10.01 28.29 -1.76
C GLY A 16 8.67 27.58 -1.74
N ILE A 17 8.61 26.41 -2.38
CA ILE A 17 7.70 25.34 -2.00
C ILE A 17 8.40 24.70 -0.82
N ASP A 18 7.99 25.11 0.37
CA ASP A 18 8.27 24.34 1.57
C ASP A 18 7.62 22.97 1.35
N VAL A 19 8.42 22.01 0.88
CA VAL A 19 7.95 20.68 0.47
C VAL A 19 7.34 19.97 1.67
N THR A 20 7.84 20.22 2.87
CA THR A 20 7.29 19.69 4.12
C THR A 20 5.90 20.25 4.40
N ASN A 21 5.71 21.57 4.29
CA ASN A 21 4.38 22.18 4.44
C ASN A 21 3.44 21.91 3.26
N ALA A 22 3.95 21.72 2.05
CA ALA A 22 3.17 21.34 0.87
C ALA A 22 2.66 19.89 1.00
N ILE A 23 3.51 18.96 1.44
CA ILE A 23 3.14 17.56 1.73
C ILE A 23 2.10 17.52 2.86
N ASN A 24 2.30 18.32 3.92
CA ASN A 24 1.34 18.42 5.02
C ASN A 24 0.01 19.08 4.61
N ARG A 25 0.03 20.10 3.73
CA ARG A 25 -1.17 20.80 3.20
C ARG A 25 -1.94 19.99 2.16
N ILE A 26 -1.27 19.16 1.36
CA ILE A 26 -1.92 18.20 0.45
C ILE A 26 -2.59 17.07 1.26
N GLY A 27 -2.29 16.96 2.55
CA GLY A 27 -2.88 15.93 3.39
C GLY A 27 -2.38 14.53 3.01
N VAL A 28 -1.13 14.43 2.57
CA VAL A 28 -0.46 13.16 2.31
C VAL A 28 -0.24 12.45 3.65
N GLY A 29 -1.25 11.73 4.12
CA GLY A 29 -1.04 10.76 5.17
C GLY A 29 -0.40 9.54 4.55
N ILE A 30 0.92 9.46 4.54
CA ILE A 30 1.57 8.25 4.07
C ILE A 30 1.31 7.19 5.15
N LEU A 31 0.27 6.39 4.96
CA LEU A 31 0.28 5.06 5.55
C LEU A 31 1.44 4.31 4.90
N ARG A 32 2.31 3.72 5.70
CA ARG A 32 3.15 2.61 5.25
C ARG A 32 2.74 1.41 6.05
N ALA A 33 2.10 0.45 5.41
CA ALA A 33 1.82 -0.84 6.00
C ALA A 33 2.65 -1.92 5.30
N TRP A 34 3.25 -2.82 6.09
CA TRP A 34 4.05 -3.93 5.58
C TRP A 34 3.70 -5.22 6.30
N SER A 35 3.96 -6.35 5.64
CA SER A 35 3.77 -7.68 6.20
C SER A 35 4.96 -8.56 5.90
N VAL A 36 5.34 -9.36 6.88
CA VAL A 36 6.39 -10.37 6.72
C VAL A 36 5.81 -11.53 5.92
N VAL A 37 6.70 -12.21 5.21
CA VAL A 37 6.45 -13.36 4.35
C VAL A 37 5.41 -14.32 4.97
N THR A 38 4.24 -14.43 4.34
CA THR A 38 3.16 -15.35 4.74
C THR A 38 3.03 -16.47 3.71
N GLU A 39 2.96 -17.71 4.17
CA GLU A 39 2.64 -18.85 3.30
C GLU A 39 1.15 -18.86 3.00
N ILE A 40 0.80 -18.85 1.72
CA ILE A 40 -0.56 -18.88 1.22
C ILE A 40 -0.80 -20.22 0.56
N GLN A 41 -1.84 -20.92 1.00
CA GLN A 41 -2.29 -22.16 0.39
C GLN A 41 -3.31 -21.88 -0.72
N PRO A 42 -3.38 -22.72 -1.77
CA PRO A 42 -4.38 -22.57 -2.81
C PRO A 42 -5.79 -22.91 -2.29
N GLY A 43 -6.81 -22.44 -3.00
CA GLY A 43 -8.21 -22.80 -2.77
C GLY A 43 -9.03 -21.79 -1.95
N SER A 44 -8.43 -20.71 -1.44
CA SER A 44 -9.17 -19.60 -0.84
C SER A 44 -8.47 -18.25 -1.02
N THR A 45 -9.26 -17.19 -0.89
CA THR A 45 -8.73 -15.82 -0.83
C THR A 45 -8.21 -15.55 0.56
N TYR A 46 -6.91 -15.28 0.69
CA TYR A 46 -6.27 -14.97 1.96
C TYR A 46 -6.19 -13.46 2.17
N ILE A 47 -6.56 -12.97 3.36
CA ILE A 47 -6.35 -11.59 3.78
C ILE A 47 -4.97 -11.51 4.42
N ILE A 48 -4.09 -10.66 3.91
CA ILE A 48 -2.75 -10.49 4.48
C ILE A 48 -2.84 -9.46 5.62
N PRO A 49 -2.60 -9.85 6.88
CA PRO A 49 -2.50 -8.89 7.97
C PRO A 49 -1.21 -8.07 7.83
N PHE A 50 -1.25 -6.81 8.26
CA PHE A 50 -0.06 -5.96 8.35
C PHE A 50 0.65 -6.18 9.68
N ASN A 51 1.97 -6.38 9.63
CA ASN A 51 2.82 -6.61 10.80
C ASN A 51 3.43 -5.31 11.34
N GLY A 52 3.38 -4.24 10.55
CA GLY A 52 3.72 -2.89 10.99
C GLY A 52 2.95 -1.87 10.18
N VAL A 53 2.54 -0.81 10.86
CA VAL A 53 1.79 0.30 10.30
C VAL A 53 2.40 1.58 10.85
N GLU A 54 3.02 2.38 9.98
CA GLU A 54 3.34 3.77 10.29
C GLU A 54 2.05 4.57 10.17
N HIS A 55 1.44 4.85 11.33
CA HIS A 55 0.20 5.62 11.42
C HIS A 55 0.49 7.11 11.27
N ASP A 56 0.00 7.71 10.18
CA ASP A 56 -0.60 9.05 10.32
C ASP A 56 -1.95 8.87 11.02
N ALA A 57 -2.39 9.84 11.84
CA ALA A 57 -3.57 9.77 12.71
C ALA A 57 -4.93 9.75 11.95
N ARG A 58 -4.95 9.16 10.76
CA ARG A 58 -6.00 9.28 9.73
C ARG A 58 -6.57 7.94 9.30
N LEU A 59 -5.92 6.84 9.68
CA LEU A 59 -6.38 5.47 9.43
C LEU A 59 -6.20 4.62 10.70
N PHE A 60 -7.20 3.81 11.03
CA PHE A 60 -7.13 2.82 12.10
C PHE A 60 -6.85 1.44 11.52
N TYR A 61 -5.84 0.74 12.06
CA TYR A 61 -5.55 -0.64 11.65
C TYR A 61 -6.23 -1.61 12.63
N ASN A 62 -7.00 -2.55 12.08
CA ASN A 62 -7.55 -3.67 12.83
C ASN A 62 -6.72 -4.94 12.54
N PRO A 63 -5.90 -5.41 13.50
CA PRO A 63 -5.10 -6.62 13.32
C PRO A 63 -5.94 -7.91 13.31
N GLU A 64 -7.18 -7.90 13.80
CA GLU A 64 -8.03 -9.09 13.85
C GLU A 64 -8.51 -9.52 12.45
N ASP A 65 -8.75 -8.55 11.57
CA ASP A 65 -9.25 -8.78 10.21
C ASP A 65 -8.36 -8.19 9.12
N GLY A 66 -7.20 -7.63 9.47
CA GLY A 66 -6.24 -7.05 8.54
C GLY A 66 -6.72 -5.77 7.84
N SER A 67 -7.80 -5.13 8.32
CA SER A 67 -8.37 -3.95 7.67
C SER A 67 -7.75 -2.63 8.13
N LEU A 68 -7.72 -1.68 7.21
CA LEU A 68 -7.39 -0.28 7.44
C LEU A 68 -8.66 0.55 7.26
N THR A 69 -9.09 1.27 8.29
CA THR A 69 -10.34 2.03 8.28
C THR A 69 -10.08 3.51 8.19
N VAL A 70 -10.80 4.20 7.29
CA VAL A 70 -10.77 5.67 7.17
C VAL A 70 -11.34 6.31 8.44
N SER A 71 -10.51 7.08 9.14
CA SER A 71 -10.88 7.74 10.39
C SER A 71 -11.92 8.84 10.21
N GLU A 72 -12.56 9.23 11.32
CA GLU A 72 -13.57 10.28 11.35
C GLU A 72 -13.08 11.62 10.75
N GLY A 73 -13.93 12.25 9.94
CA GLY A 73 -13.63 13.53 9.29
C GLY A 73 -12.61 13.46 8.14
N ARG A 74 -12.28 12.25 7.65
CA ARG A 74 -11.28 12.04 6.58
C ARG A 74 -11.88 11.63 5.24
N ARG A 75 -13.17 11.88 4.98
CA ARG A 75 -13.76 11.67 3.64
C ARG A 75 -13.02 12.43 2.54
N GLY A 76 -12.86 11.88 1.34
CA GLY A 76 -12.23 12.60 0.23
C GLY A 76 -11.68 11.68 -0.84
N VAL A 77 -10.99 12.23 -1.82
CA VAL A 77 -10.38 11.43 -2.90
C VAL A 77 -9.00 10.97 -2.45
N TYR A 78 -8.73 9.67 -2.61
CA TYR A 78 -7.46 9.06 -2.26
C TYR A 78 -6.85 8.31 -3.43
N VAL A 79 -5.52 8.35 -3.51
CA VAL A 79 -4.71 7.39 -4.26
C VAL A 79 -4.26 6.32 -3.29
N VAL A 80 -4.58 5.05 -3.57
CA VAL A 80 -4.07 3.91 -2.79
C VAL A 80 -3.19 3.07 -3.69
N ALA A 81 -1.98 2.77 -3.23
CA ALA A 81 -1.02 1.94 -3.95
C ALA A 81 -0.49 0.83 -3.05
N ALA A 82 -0.31 -0.36 -3.61
CA ALA A 82 0.27 -1.52 -2.95
C ALA A 82 1.47 -2.04 -3.76
N TYR A 83 2.50 -2.46 -3.04
CA TYR A 83 3.68 -3.14 -3.56
C TYR A 83 3.97 -4.39 -2.74
N LEU A 84 4.06 -5.53 -3.42
CA LEU A 84 4.24 -6.84 -2.80
C LEU A 84 5.06 -7.76 -3.68
N ASN A 85 5.50 -8.88 -3.12
CA ASN A 85 6.32 -9.86 -3.83
C ASN A 85 5.79 -11.28 -3.58
N PHE A 86 5.52 -12.01 -4.67
CA PHE A 86 5.25 -13.44 -4.62
C PHE A 86 6.57 -14.21 -4.77
N LYS A 87 6.90 -15.08 -3.82
CA LYS A 87 8.09 -15.93 -3.83
C LYS A 87 7.68 -17.40 -3.83
N GLY A 88 8.40 -18.22 -4.59
CA GLY A 88 8.16 -19.67 -4.61
C GLY A 88 6.90 -20.10 -5.35
N LEU A 89 6.28 -19.23 -6.17
CA LEU A 89 5.28 -19.68 -7.14
C LEU A 89 5.91 -20.72 -8.08
N ALA A 90 5.21 -21.83 -8.29
CA ALA A 90 5.62 -22.86 -9.21
C ALA A 90 5.62 -22.34 -10.67
N ASP A 91 6.39 -23.00 -11.54
CA ASP A 91 6.46 -22.64 -12.96
C ASP A 91 5.09 -22.67 -13.62
N ASN A 92 4.75 -21.59 -14.33
CA ASN A 92 3.48 -21.40 -15.03
C ASN A 92 2.23 -21.35 -14.12
N GLU A 93 2.41 -21.23 -12.80
CA GLU A 93 1.31 -21.05 -11.85
C GLU A 93 1.08 -19.58 -11.53
N TRP A 94 -0.18 -19.18 -11.40
CA TRP A 94 -0.51 -17.78 -11.18
C TRP A 94 -0.62 -17.40 -9.71
N GLY A 95 -0.27 -16.14 -9.42
CA GLY A 95 -0.56 -15.45 -8.17
C GLY A 95 -1.28 -14.13 -8.47
N ARG A 96 -2.28 -13.78 -7.67
CA ARG A 96 -3.03 -12.53 -7.81
C ARG A 96 -3.15 -11.82 -6.48
N ALA A 97 -3.10 -10.51 -6.54
CA ALA A 97 -3.26 -9.66 -5.38
C ALA A 97 -4.18 -8.48 -5.68
N TYR A 98 -4.94 -8.08 -4.66
CA TYR A 98 -5.97 -7.07 -4.79
C TYR A 98 -6.01 -6.20 -3.54
N LEU A 99 -6.26 -4.91 -3.75
CA LEU A 99 -6.83 -4.03 -2.75
C LEU A 99 -8.34 -4.21 -2.79
N TYR A 100 -8.92 -4.50 -1.62
CA TYR A 100 -10.35 -4.57 -1.41
C TYR A 100 -10.82 -3.35 -0.64
N ARG A 101 -11.82 -2.64 -1.15
CA ARG A 101 -12.53 -1.57 -0.44
C ARG A 101 -13.92 -2.07 -0.06
N ASN A 102 -14.26 -2.07 1.24
CA ASN A 102 -15.57 -2.55 1.73
C ASN A 102 -15.97 -3.93 1.17
N GLY A 103 -14.99 -4.83 1.03
CA GLY A 103 -15.22 -6.18 0.50
C GLY A 103 -15.33 -6.29 -1.02
N LEU A 104 -15.23 -5.19 -1.78
CA LEU A 104 -15.19 -5.19 -3.25
C LEU A 104 -13.76 -4.94 -3.76
N VAL A 105 -13.43 -5.51 -4.92
CA VAL A 105 -12.13 -5.26 -5.55
C VAL A 105 -12.04 -3.80 -5.99
N PHE A 106 -11.03 -3.10 -5.49
CA PHE A 106 -10.73 -1.71 -5.81
C PHE A 106 -9.63 -1.59 -6.87
N ALA A 107 -8.53 -2.29 -6.66
CA ALA A 107 -7.40 -2.36 -7.60
C ALA A 107 -6.72 -3.73 -7.45
N GLY A 108 -5.98 -4.18 -8.44
CA GLY A 108 -5.24 -5.43 -8.34
C GLY A 108 -4.36 -5.72 -9.54
N ASP A 109 -3.53 -6.74 -9.40
CA ASP A 109 -2.63 -7.23 -10.43
C ASP A 109 -2.39 -8.75 -10.26
N GLY A 110 -1.75 -9.37 -11.26
CA GLY A 110 -1.41 -10.78 -11.25
C GLY A 110 -0.07 -11.07 -11.91
N CYS A 111 0.53 -12.17 -11.51
CA CYS A 111 1.76 -12.69 -12.08
C CYS A 111 1.64 -14.18 -12.40
N VAL A 112 2.63 -14.67 -13.16
CA VAL A 112 2.86 -16.09 -13.40
C VAL A 112 4.26 -16.42 -12.87
N GLY A 113 4.38 -17.54 -12.16
CA GLY A 113 5.63 -18.02 -11.59
C GLY A 113 6.67 -18.37 -12.66
N ALA A 114 7.92 -18.04 -12.34
CA ALA A 114 9.10 -18.32 -13.16
C ALA A 114 10.17 -19.04 -12.32
N GLY A 115 9.82 -20.22 -11.79
CA GLY A 115 10.79 -21.18 -11.29
C GLY A 115 11.44 -20.79 -9.98
N GLY A 116 10.67 -20.20 -9.05
CA GLY A 116 11.14 -19.83 -7.72
C GLY A 116 11.78 -18.45 -7.59
N THR A 117 11.88 -17.66 -8.68
CA THR A 117 12.24 -16.23 -8.56
C THR A 117 11.09 -15.43 -7.94
N GLY A 118 11.42 -14.48 -7.07
CA GLY A 118 10.42 -13.54 -6.54
C GLY A 118 9.85 -12.64 -7.64
N VAL A 119 8.53 -12.56 -7.75
CA VAL A 119 7.83 -11.72 -8.72
C VAL A 119 7.23 -10.51 -7.99
N PRO A 120 7.77 -9.30 -8.22
CA PRO A 120 7.20 -8.08 -7.66
C PRO A 120 5.90 -7.71 -8.39
N LEU A 121 4.90 -7.23 -7.65
CA LEU A 121 3.68 -6.64 -8.17
C LEU A 121 3.49 -5.25 -7.60
N SER A 122 3.00 -4.34 -8.44
CA SER A 122 2.65 -2.98 -8.06
C SER A 122 1.34 -2.58 -8.70
N PHE A 123 0.39 -2.12 -7.90
CA PHE A 123 -0.91 -1.67 -8.41
C PHE A 123 -1.46 -0.54 -7.56
N ALA A 124 -2.26 0.30 -8.18
CA ALA A 124 -2.85 1.46 -7.55
C ALA A 124 -4.25 1.76 -8.10
N GLY A 125 -5.05 2.43 -7.29
CA GLY A 125 -6.36 2.96 -7.67
C GLY A 125 -6.55 4.36 -7.09
N ILE A 126 -7.48 5.12 -7.70
CA ILE A 126 -7.91 6.43 -7.20
C ILE A 126 -9.41 6.43 -7.10
N ASP A 127 -9.95 6.81 -5.94
CA ASP A 127 -11.40 6.92 -5.74
C ASP A 127 -11.73 7.83 -4.56
N ALA A 128 -12.99 8.24 -4.46
CA ALA A 128 -13.55 8.92 -3.30
C ALA A 128 -13.82 7.90 -2.18
N PHE A 129 -13.19 8.07 -1.04
CA PHE A 129 -13.42 7.30 0.18
C PHE A 129 -14.31 8.08 1.15
N GLU A 130 -15.24 7.35 1.76
CA GLU A 130 -16.05 7.83 2.86
C GLU A 130 -15.42 7.46 4.20
N GLU A 131 -15.85 8.14 5.25
CA GLU A 131 -15.52 7.75 6.62
C GLU A 131 -16.03 6.33 6.91
N GLY A 132 -15.22 5.55 7.62
CA GLY A 132 -15.53 4.16 7.94
C GLY A 132 -15.28 3.17 6.80
N ASP A 133 -14.89 3.65 5.61
CA ASP A 133 -14.44 2.77 4.55
C ASP A 133 -13.24 1.93 5.00
N THR A 134 -13.27 0.66 4.64
CA THR A 134 -12.23 -0.31 4.98
C THR A 134 -11.43 -0.68 3.75
N LEU A 135 -10.12 -0.86 3.94
CA LEU A 135 -9.17 -1.35 2.96
C LEU A 135 -8.48 -2.61 3.46
N GLN A 136 -8.36 -3.61 2.59
CA GLN A 136 -7.63 -4.86 2.86
C GLN A 136 -6.80 -5.26 1.66
N VAL A 137 -5.64 -5.86 1.89
CA VAL A 137 -4.92 -6.60 0.84
C VAL A 137 -5.32 -8.06 0.90
N ARG A 138 -5.78 -8.58 -0.24
CA ARG A 138 -6.12 -9.99 -0.36
C ARG A 138 -5.40 -10.63 -1.53
N VAL A 139 -5.03 -11.89 -1.36
CA VAL A 139 -4.27 -12.67 -2.34
C VAL A 139 -4.93 -14.00 -2.64
N ASN A 140 -4.74 -14.48 -3.88
CA ASN A 140 -5.06 -15.84 -4.30
C ASN A 140 -3.87 -16.41 -5.06
N VAL A 141 -3.66 -17.70 -4.91
CA VAL A 141 -2.57 -18.44 -5.56
C VAL A 141 -3.08 -19.77 -6.09
N GLN A 142 -2.48 -20.25 -7.17
CA GLN A 142 -2.77 -21.56 -7.74
C GLN A 142 -2.00 -22.70 -7.04
N SER A 143 -0.77 -22.43 -6.60
CA SER A 143 0.08 -23.29 -5.76
C SER A 143 0.40 -22.61 -4.44
N PRO A 144 0.88 -23.35 -3.44
CA PRO A 144 1.51 -22.75 -2.27
C PRO A 144 2.56 -21.71 -2.68
N ALA A 145 2.52 -20.53 -2.06
CA ALA A 145 3.50 -19.48 -2.30
C ALA A 145 3.67 -18.58 -1.09
N MET A 146 4.82 -17.93 -1.02
CA MET A 146 5.16 -16.97 0.01
C MET A 146 4.87 -15.55 -0.48
N VAL A 147 4.18 -14.73 0.31
CA VAL A 147 3.88 -13.33 -0.05
C VAL A 147 4.42 -12.37 1.00
N SER A 148 5.19 -11.37 0.58
CA SER A 148 5.52 -10.20 1.41
C SER A 148 4.86 -8.95 0.88
N ILE A 149 4.37 -8.09 1.77
CA ILE A 149 3.93 -6.74 1.42
C ILE A 149 5.03 -5.81 1.89
N ASP A 150 5.69 -5.12 0.96
CA ASP A 150 6.74 -4.19 1.35
C ASP A 150 6.15 -2.79 1.62
N ASN A 151 5.05 -2.42 0.94
CA ASN A 151 4.34 -1.18 1.21
C ASN A 151 2.88 -1.19 0.74
N VAL A 152 1.98 -0.70 1.59
CA VAL A 152 0.68 -0.14 1.17
C VAL A 152 0.63 1.31 1.61
N SER A 153 0.28 2.19 0.68
CA SER A 153 0.16 3.63 0.92
C SER A 153 -1.16 4.19 0.42
N MET A 154 -1.68 5.18 1.15
CA MET A 154 -2.96 5.82 0.87
C MET A 154 -2.82 7.33 1.03
N THR A 155 -2.86 8.09 -0.06
CA THR A 155 -2.66 9.54 -0.06
C THR A 155 -3.96 10.26 -0.40
N ARG A 156 -4.44 11.15 0.47
CA ARG A 156 -5.58 12.03 0.16
C ARG A 156 -5.11 13.09 -0.84
N ILE A 157 -5.86 13.29 -1.91
CA ILE A 157 -5.56 14.26 -2.97
C ILE A 157 -6.65 15.33 -3.15
N ALA A 158 -7.83 15.12 -2.57
CA ALA A 158 -8.88 16.12 -2.51
C ALA A 158 -9.81 15.89 -1.31
N GLU A 159 -10.42 16.96 -0.81
CA GLU A 159 -11.48 16.88 0.20
C GLU A 159 -12.84 16.86 -0.51
N ASN A 160 -13.74 15.95 -0.13
CA ASN A 160 -15.14 16.05 -0.53
C ASN A 160 -15.82 17.10 0.37
N THR A 161 -16.18 18.24 -0.22
CA THR A 161 -17.02 19.27 0.39
C THR A 161 -18.47 18.82 0.50
#